data_AF-A0A931R9S1-F1
#
_entry.id   AF-A0A931R9S1-F1
#
_cell.length_a   1.000
_cell.length_b   1.000
_cell.length_c   1.000
_cell.angle_alpha   90.00
_cell.angle_beta   90.00
_cell.angle_gamma   90.00
#
_symmetry.space_group_name_H-M   'P 1'
#
loop_
_entity.id
_entity.type
_entity.pdbx_description
1 polymer ?
#
loop_
_entity_poly.entity_id
_entity_poly.type
_entity_poly.pdbx_seq_one_letter_code
_entity_poly.pdbx_strand_id
1 'polypeptide(L)'
;MPPTTCATEVALIGDYLASRLSSRVLNAFEKHLKDCPDCASFLRTYKKTIEVTRSFLRLESAKCRPPHLVYRQLGSANSSNC
;
A
#
# COMPACT_ATOMS: atom_id res chain seq x y z
N MET A 1 8.19 -6.11 -28.35
CA MET A 1 7.22 -6.17 -27.24
C MET A 1 6.08 -5.23 -27.61
N PRO A 2 4.80 -5.65 -27.56
CA PRO A 2 3.70 -4.74 -27.86
C PRO A 2 3.72 -3.55 -26.87
N PRO A 3 3.19 -2.39 -27.25
CA PRO A 3 3.16 -1.22 -26.38
C PRO A 3 2.35 -1.55 -25.12
N THR A 4 2.99 -1.42 -23.96
CA THR A 4 2.30 -1.53 -22.68
C THR A 4 1.70 -0.19 -22.31
N THR A 5 0.47 -0.20 -21.81
CA THR A 5 -0.16 1.02 -21.31
C THR A 5 0.31 1.28 -19.88
N CYS A 6 0.28 2.53 -19.43
CA CYS A 6 0.56 2.86 -18.02
C CYS A 6 -0.29 2.04 -17.06
N ALA A 7 -1.57 1.79 -17.40
CA ALA A 7 -2.47 0.97 -16.58
C ALA A 7 -1.98 -0.48 -16.43
N THR A 8 -1.46 -1.07 -17.51
CA THR A 8 -0.91 -2.43 -17.49
C THR A 8 0.31 -2.54 -16.58
N GLU A 9 1.23 -1.57 -16.66
CA GLU A 9 2.43 -1.54 -15.82
C GLU A 9 2.10 -1.36 -14.34
N VAL A 10 1.18 -0.43 -14.03
CA VAL A 10 0.73 -0.20 -12.65
C VAL A 10 0.04 -1.45 -12.08
N ALA A 11 -0.75 -2.17 -12.88
CA ALA A 11 -1.36 -3.43 -12.45
C ALA A 11 -0.32 -4.50 -12.13
N LEU A 12 0.70 -4.68 -12.99
CA LEU A 12 1.80 -5.62 -12.76
C LEU A 12 2.53 -5.34 -11.44
N ILE A 13 2.85 -4.07 -11.18
CA ILE A 13 3.53 -3.66 -9.95
C ILE A 13 2.62 -3.87 -8.73
N GLY A 14 1.33 -3.56 -8.85
CA GLY A 14 0.34 -3.80 -7.80
C GLY A 14 0.22 -5.28 -7.44
N ASP A 15 0.15 -6.16 -8.43
CA ASP A 15 0.12 -7.61 -8.23
C ASP A 15 1.43 -8.15 -7.66
N TYR A 16 2.58 -7.64 -8.12
CA TYR A 16 3.88 -8.00 -7.55
C TYR A 16 3.96 -7.68 -6.05
N LEU A 17 3.56 -6.46 -5.66
CA LEU A 17 3.60 -6.01 -4.27
C LEU A 17 2.60 -6.72 -3.37
N ALA A 18 1.51 -7.24 -3.95
CA ALA A 18 0.52 -8.04 -3.26
C ALA A 18 0.81 -9.55 -3.30
N SER A 19 1.95 -9.97 -3.87
CA SER A 19 2.31 -11.38 -4.05
C SER A 19 1.26 -12.19 -4.81
N ARG A 20 0.61 -11.58 -5.81
CA ARG A 20 -0.47 -12.19 -6.63
C ARG A 20 -0.03 -12.62 -8.03
N LEU A 21 1.24 -12.41 -8.39
CA LEU A 21 1.73 -12.85 -9.70
C LEU A 21 1.84 -14.37 -9.79
N SER A 22 1.51 -14.91 -10.96
CA SER A 22 1.88 -16.29 -11.29
C SER A 22 3.39 -16.47 -11.31
N SER A 23 3.89 -17.67 -11.01
CA SER A 23 5.33 -17.96 -10.93
C SER A 23 6.09 -17.59 -12.20
N ARG A 24 5.47 -17.77 -13.38
CA ARG A 24 6.07 -17.39 -14.67
C ARG A 24 6.31 -15.88 -14.76
N VAL A 25 5.31 -15.09 -14.39
CA VAL A 25 5.39 -13.62 -14.47
C VAL A 25 6.31 -13.08 -13.39
N LEU A 26 6.25 -13.64 -12.18
CA LEU A 26 7.14 -13.30 -11.08
C LEU A 26 8.62 -13.48 -11.49
N ASN A 27 8.99 -14.65 -12.00
CA ASN A 27 10.36 -14.92 -12.42
C ASN A 27 10.84 -13.98 -13.53
N ALA A 28 9.99 -13.67 -14.51
CA ALA A 28 10.32 -12.75 -15.59
C ALA A 28 10.51 -11.31 -15.05
N PHE A 29 9.63 -10.87 -14.15
CA PHE A 29 9.70 -9.54 -13.57
C PHE A 29 10.91 -9.40 -12.64
N GLU A 30 11.21 -10.39 -11.80
CA GLU A 30 12.40 -10.38 -10.96
C GLU A 30 13.70 -10.41 -11.76
N LYS A 31 13.73 -11.14 -12.89
CA LYS A 31 14.85 -11.08 -13.82
C LYS A 31 15.03 -9.66 -14.36
N HIS A 32 13.95 -9.03 -14.82
CA HIS A 32 14.00 -7.65 -15.30
C HIS A 32 14.50 -6.68 -14.23
N LEU A 33 14.06 -6.81 -12.98
CA LEU A 33 14.53 -5.98 -11.86
C LEU A 33 16.02 -6.18 -11.55
N LYS A 34 16.59 -7.36 -11.83
CA LYS A 34 18.04 -7.60 -11.73
C LYS A 34 18.81 -6.94 -12.88
N ASP A 35 18.23 -6.97 -14.07
CA ASP A 35 18.88 -6.50 -15.30
C ASP A 35 18.68 -4.99 -15.56
N CYS A 36 17.71 -4.34 -14.90
CA CYS A 36 17.36 -2.93 -15.11
C CYS A 36 17.38 -2.11 -13.80
N PRO A 37 18.43 -1.30 -13.56
CA PRO A 37 18.58 -0.53 -12.32
C PRO A 37 17.54 0.58 -12.16
N ASP A 38 17.02 1.14 -13.25
CA ASP A 38 16.00 2.19 -13.21
C ASP A 38 14.67 1.65 -12.70
N CYS A 39 14.23 0.50 -13.23
CA CYS A 39 13.01 -0.16 -12.77
C CYS A 39 13.15 -0.66 -11.32
N ALA A 40 14.33 -1.17 -10.94
CA ALA A 40 14.62 -1.49 -9.55
C ALA A 40 14.53 -0.26 -8.64
N SER A 41 15.05 0.89 -9.08
CA SER A 41 15.01 2.15 -8.33
C SER A 41 13.59 2.70 -8.20
N PHE A 42 12.82 2.68 -9.28
CA PHE A 42 11.40 3.01 -9.27
C PHE A 42 10.64 2.17 -8.23
N LEU A 43 10.83 0.85 -8.25
CA LEU A 43 10.15 -0.06 -7.35
C LEU A 43 10.55 0.16 -5.88
N ARG A 44 11.82 0.48 -5.60
CA ARG A 44 12.28 0.85 -4.24
C ARG A 44 11.55 2.11 -3.75
N THR A 45 11.48 3.15 -4.57
CA THR A 45 10.76 4.39 -4.22
C THR A 45 9.29 4.11 -3.95
N TYR A 46 8.62 3.37 -4.82
CA TYR A 46 7.21 3.04 -4.66
C TYR A 46 6.92 2.25 -3.37
N LYS A 47 7.77 1.25 -3.04
CA LYS A 47 7.71 0.53 -1.76
C LYS A 47 7.87 1.49 -0.57
N LYS A 48 8.79 2.45 -0.66
CA LYS A 48 9.01 3.44 0.41
C LYS A 48 7.83 4.37 0.58
N THR A 49 7.20 4.81 -0.51
CA THR A 49 5.96 5.60 -0.45
C THR A 49 4.87 4.84 0.31
N ILE A 50 4.64 3.56 -0.01
CA ILE A 50 3.67 2.71 0.71
C ILE A 50 4.00 2.63 2.21
N GLU A 51 5.27 2.39 2.55
CA GLU A 51 5.72 2.30 3.94
C GLU A 51 5.43 3.59 4.72
N VAL A 52 5.82 4.74 4.17
CA VAL A 52 5.63 6.05 4.78
C VAL A 52 4.15 6.38 4.94
N THR A 53 3.34 6.19 3.88
CA THR A 53 1.89 6.41 3.94
C THR A 53 1.23 5.53 4.99
N ARG A 54 1.59 4.24 5.07
CA ARG A 54 1.06 3.34 6.11
C ARG A 54 1.45 3.79 7.51
N SER A 55 2.70 4.23 7.71
CA SER A 55 3.17 4.73 9.01
C SER A 55 2.41 5.99 9.41
N PHE A 56 2.22 6.93 8.49
CA PHE A 56 1.41 8.12 8.72
C PHE A 56 -0.03 7.77 9.10
N LEU A 57 -0.72 6.92 8.32
CA LEU A 57 -2.10 6.51 8.59
C LEU A 57 -2.25 5.81 9.95
N ARG A 58 -1.28 5.00 10.36
CA ARG A 58 -1.26 4.38 11.70
C ARG A 58 -1.18 5.41 12.81
N LEU A 59 -0.35 6.45 12.65
CA LEU A 59 -0.24 7.54 13.62
C LEU A 59 -1.55 8.33 13.71
N GLU A 60 -2.17 8.68 12.58
CA GLU A 60 -3.46 9.37 12.57
C GLU A 60 -4.57 8.53 13.22
N SER A 61 -4.61 7.22 12.93
CA SER A 61 -5.59 6.31 13.55
C SER A 61 -5.38 6.18 15.07
N ALA A 62 -4.14 6.29 15.55
CA ALA A 62 -3.84 6.26 16.98
C ALA A 62 -4.25 7.56 17.69
N LYS A 63 -4.16 8.72 17.03
CA LYS A 63 -4.65 10.00 17.56
C LYS A 63 -6.17 10.00 17.77
N CYS A 64 -6.92 9.32 16.90
CA CYS A 64 -8.37 9.19 17.00
C CYS A 64 -8.83 8.02 17.89
N ARG A 65 -7.94 7.30 18.59
CA ARG A 65 -8.35 6.27 19.56
C ARG A 65 -8.75 6.99 20.86
N PRO A 66 -10.03 7.00 21.27
CA PRO A 66 -10.39 7.53 22.58
C PRO A 66 -9.65 6.72 23.64
N PRO A 67 -8.94 7.34 24.59
CA PRO A 67 -8.41 6.61 25.72
C PRO A 67 -9.62 6.07 26.51
N HIS A 68 -9.72 4.75 26.57
CA HIS A 68 -10.61 4.01 27.46
C HIS A 68 -12.11 4.06 27.11
N LEU A 69 -12.58 3.03 26.40
CA LEU A 69 -13.98 2.61 26.48
C LEU A 69 -14.21 1.93 27.85
N VAL A 70 -14.38 2.74 28.91
CA VAL A 70 -15.27 2.33 30.02
C VAL A 70 -16.61 2.97 29.74
N TYR A 71 -17.42 2.21 29.01
CA TYR A 71 -18.81 2.56 28.80
C TYR A 71 -19.59 2.17 30.06
N ARG A 72 -19.85 3.15 30.94
CA ARG A 72 -21.02 3.11 31.82
C ARG A 72 -22.16 3.74 31.02
N GLN A 73 -23.12 2.92 30.60
CA GLN A 73 -24.38 3.42 30.04
C GLN A 73 -24.98 4.44 30.99
N LEU A 74 -25.23 5.66 30.52
CA LEU A 74 -26.32 6.54 30.95
C LEU A 74 -26.41 7.72 29.99
N GLY A 75 -27.54 7.82 29.29
CA GLY A 75 -28.09 9.09 28.79
C GLY A 75 -27.69 9.52 27.38
N SER A 76 -28.70 9.67 26.52
CA SER A 76 -28.68 10.30 25.20
C SER A 76 -27.86 11.60 25.13
N ALA A 77 -27.09 11.79 24.05
CA ALA A 77 -27.31 12.88 23.10
C ALA A 77 -26.15 13.03 22.09
N ASN A 78 -26.56 13.13 20.82
CA ASN A 78 -26.06 13.94 19.72
C ASN A 78 -24.64 13.76 19.14
N SER A 79 -24.66 13.64 17.81
CA SER A 79 -23.55 13.57 16.85
C SER A 79 -22.46 14.62 17.04
N SER A 80 -21.22 14.23 16.74
CA SER A 80 -20.19 15.08 16.13
C SER A 80 -19.16 14.20 15.43
N ASN A 81 -18.94 14.50 14.15
CA ASN A 81 -17.97 13.88 13.24
C ASN A 81 -16.52 14.07 13.73
N CYS A 82 -15.61 13.23 13.24
CA CYS A 82 -14.16 13.51 13.25
C CYS A 82 -13.83 14.75 12.41
#